data_AF-U5DEU8-F1
#
_entry.id   AF-U5DEU8-F1
#
_cell.length_a   1.000
_cell.length_b   1.000
_cell.length_c   1.000
_cell.angle_alpha   90.00
_cell.angle_beta   90.00
_cell.angle_gamma   90.00
#
_symmetry.space_group_name_H-M   'P 1'
#
loop_
_entity.id
_entity.type
_entity.pdbx_description
1 polymer ?
#
loop_
_entity_poly.entity_id
_entity_poly.type
_entity_poly.pdbx_seq_one_letter_code
_entity_poly.pdbx_strand_id
1 'polypeptide(L)'
;MTHTDTARTDVPRFDFWGAQSTLDSELIRHLGFLPGLAELLMVRQVHALEHATVWVLSEPVAGRPRSADNTALGGLSTERGFYLYGNVTHARLERAVCAALRRFYSGEWDLAVHPRCGTNLAVTALLAAGLGLGAHAILPRGPLEQLFGLGAAAIAAAQLAPELGSLVQRYLTTAVPFDLELDAIWKTSDFGKRPAHFVRLRWRDAETKFRSSDRLRAATGRQAGI
;
A
#
# COMPACT_ATOMS: atom_id res chain seq x y z
N MET A 1 -39.33 23.55 16.11
CA MET A 1 -38.51 22.85 15.10
C MET A 1 -37.06 22.92 15.56
N THR A 2 -36.62 21.89 16.27
CA THR A 2 -35.28 21.73 16.82
C THR A 2 -34.46 20.90 15.85
N HIS A 3 -33.41 21.48 15.27
CA HIS A 3 -32.36 20.72 14.59
C HIS A 3 -31.37 20.26 15.66
N THR A 4 -31.38 18.97 15.94
CA THR A 4 -30.34 18.27 16.71
C THR A 4 -29.04 18.29 15.91
N ASP A 5 -28.07 19.00 16.48
CA ASP A 5 -26.67 19.01 16.07
C ASP A 5 -26.04 17.68 16.53
N THR A 6 -25.81 16.77 15.57
CA THR A 6 -25.19 15.47 15.85
C THR A 6 -23.71 15.71 16.11
N ALA A 7 -23.34 15.70 17.40
CA ALA A 7 -21.96 15.81 17.86
C ALA A 7 -21.06 14.85 17.08
N ARG A 8 -20.20 15.43 16.24
CA ARG A 8 -19.04 14.78 15.65
C ARG A 8 -18.12 14.39 16.80
N THR A 9 -18.13 13.12 17.16
CA THR A 9 -17.16 12.53 18.07
C THR A 9 -15.80 12.59 17.40
N ASP A 10 -15.02 13.62 17.70
CA ASP A 10 -13.61 13.70 17.35
C ASP A 10 -12.87 12.64 18.17
N VAL A 11 -12.71 11.45 17.58
CA VAL A 11 -11.80 10.43 18.09
C VAL A 11 -10.38 11.02 18.02
N PRO A 12 -9.62 11.03 19.12
CA PRO A 12 -8.24 11.51 19.09
C PRO A 12 -7.43 10.74 18.05
N ARG A 13 -7.01 11.42 16.98
CA ARG A 13 -6.07 10.87 16.01
C ARG A 13 -4.70 10.83 16.68
N PHE A 14 -4.37 9.68 17.26
CA PHE A 14 -3.02 9.39 17.73
C PHE A 14 -2.08 9.27 16.52
N ASP A 15 -1.58 10.40 16.00
CA ASP A 15 -0.46 10.46 15.05
C ASP A 15 0.85 10.21 15.82
N PHE A 16 1.07 8.98 16.31
CA PHE A 16 2.36 8.59 16.90
C PHE A 16 3.50 8.51 15.87
N TRP A 17 3.18 8.57 14.58
CA TRP A 17 4.07 8.17 13.50
C TRP A 17 3.89 9.06 12.28
N GLY A 18 4.36 10.31 12.35
CA GLY A 18 4.73 11.01 11.12
C GLY A 18 5.72 10.12 10.37
N ALA A 19 5.43 9.74 9.13
CA ALA A 19 6.29 8.86 8.37
C ALA A 19 7.69 9.50 8.29
N GLN A 20 8.65 8.89 8.98
CA GLN A 20 10.01 9.43 9.09
C GLN A 20 10.76 9.08 7.81
N SER A 21 11.17 10.11 7.07
CA SER A 21 11.77 9.92 5.75
C SER A 21 13.15 9.29 5.76
N THR A 22 13.79 9.11 6.92
CA THR A 22 15.13 8.51 7.05
C THR A 22 15.14 7.17 7.80
N LEU A 23 14.03 6.76 8.42
CA LEU A 23 14.00 5.61 9.34
C LEU A 23 14.49 4.32 8.66
N ASP A 24 13.94 3.99 7.49
CA ASP A 24 14.30 2.75 6.80
C ASP A 24 15.77 2.77 6.33
N SER A 25 16.26 3.92 5.85
CA SER A 25 17.67 4.11 5.50
C SER A 25 18.61 3.95 6.71
N GLU A 26 18.23 4.45 7.89
CA GLU A 26 18.99 4.28 9.12
C GLU A 26 18.98 2.82 9.60
N LEU A 27 17.85 2.14 9.50
CA LEU A 27 17.73 0.71 9.82
C LEU A 27 18.65 -0.13 8.92
N ILE A 28 18.69 0.12 7.61
CA ILE A 28 19.61 -0.57 6.70
C ILE A 28 21.06 -0.27 7.06
N ARG A 29 21.38 0.99 7.38
CA ARG A 29 22.75 1.38 7.76
C ARG A 29 23.25 0.66 9.01
N HIS A 30 22.39 0.48 10.01
CA HIS A 30 22.79 -0.09 11.30
C HIS A 30 22.59 -1.61 11.38
N LEU A 31 21.56 -2.14 10.70
CA LEU A 31 21.11 -3.52 10.82
C LEU A 31 21.10 -4.27 9.47
N GLY A 32 21.64 -3.70 8.40
CA GLY A 32 21.68 -4.32 7.07
C GLY A 32 22.49 -5.61 6.98
N PHE A 33 23.20 -5.99 8.04
CA PHE A 33 23.82 -7.31 8.16
C PHE A 33 22.81 -8.43 8.45
N LEU A 34 21.59 -8.09 8.89
CA LEU A 34 20.51 -9.06 9.11
C LEU A 34 19.96 -9.54 7.76
N PRO A 35 20.02 -10.85 7.46
CA PRO A 35 19.54 -11.38 6.20
C PRO A 35 18.04 -11.07 6.01
N GLY A 36 17.66 -10.54 4.85
CA GLY A 36 16.26 -10.28 4.51
C GLY A 36 15.70 -8.95 5.00
N LEU A 37 16.44 -8.19 5.83
CA LEU A 37 15.92 -6.92 6.37
C LEU A 37 15.77 -5.86 5.27
N ALA A 38 16.81 -5.70 4.44
CA ALA A 38 16.79 -4.73 3.35
C ALA A 38 15.68 -5.07 2.34
N GLU A 39 15.52 -6.35 2.01
CA GLU A 39 14.47 -6.86 1.13
C GLU A 39 13.08 -6.60 1.71
N LEU A 40 12.88 -6.84 3.01
CA LEU A 40 11.61 -6.56 3.68
C LEU A 40 11.25 -5.07 3.65
N LEU A 41 12.20 -4.20 3.99
CA LEU A 41 11.99 -2.74 3.98
C LEU A 41 11.70 -2.25 2.56
N MET A 42 12.43 -2.75 1.57
CA MET A 42 12.22 -2.46 0.16
C MET A 42 10.81 -2.89 -0.29
N VAL A 43 10.41 -4.14 -0.05
CA VAL A 43 9.09 -4.66 -0.45
C VAL A 43 7.96 -3.81 0.12
N ARG A 44 8.07 -3.34 1.38
CA ARG A 44 7.04 -2.49 1.98
C ARG A 44 6.88 -1.15 1.28
N GLN A 45 7.99 -0.49 0.92
CA GLN A 45 7.95 0.76 0.16
C GLN A 45 7.45 0.54 -1.28
N VAL A 46 7.89 -0.54 -1.92
CA VAL A 46 7.44 -0.92 -3.27
C VAL A 46 5.93 -1.16 -3.28
N HIS A 47 5.40 -1.86 -2.27
CA HIS A 47 3.99 -2.17 -2.13
C HIS A 47 3.11 -0.94 -1.93
N ALA A 48 3.57 0.04 -1.14
CA ALA A 48 2.89 1.32 -1.05
C ALA A 48 2.84 2.05 -2.40
N LEU A 49 3.94 2.04 -3.15
CA LEU A 49 4.00 2.69 -4.47
C LEU A 49 3.14 1.98 -5.51
N GLU A 50 3.04 0.65 -5.46
CA GLU A 50 2.10 -0.13 -6.27
C GLU A 50 0.65 0.33 -6.01
N HIS A 51 0.24 0.37 -4.73
CA HIS A 51 -1.11 0.81 -4.33
C HIS A 51 -1.41 2.23 -4.83
N ALA A 52 -0.50 3.17 -4.60
CA ALA A 52 -0.68 4.55 -5.04
C ALA A 52 -0.72 4.68 -6.58
N THR A 53 0.08 3.88 -7.29
CA THR A 53 0.05 3.85 -8.76
C THR A 53 -1.30 3.34 -9.27
N VAL A 54 -1.86 2.29 -8.65
CA VAL A 54 -3.20 1.79 -8.98
C VAL A 54 -4.26 2.83 -8.67
N TRP A 55 -4.19 3.52 -7.53
CA TRP A 55 -5.09 4.64 -7.21
C TRP A 55 -5.08 5.72 -8.29
N VAL A 56 -3.89 6.21 -8.66
CA VAL A 56 -3.73 7.25 -9.70
C VAL A 56 -4.24 6.77 -11.06
N LEU A 57 -3.95 5.53 -11.45
CA LEU A 57 -4.45 4.98 -12.72
C LEU A 57 -5.97 4.87 -12.76
N SER A 58 -6.60 4.79 -11.60
CA SER A 58 -8.03 4.60 -11.42
C SER A 58 -8.82 5.89 -11.28
N GLU A 59 -8.13 7.03 -11.20
CA GLU A 59 -8.77 8.33 -11.15
C GLU A 59 -9.49 8.63 -12.48
N PRO A 60 -10.64 9.32 -12.42
CA PRO A 60 -11.33 9.76 -13.63
C PRO A 60 -10.41 10.69 -14.43
N VAL A 61 -10.18 10.35 -15.70
CA VAL A 61 -9.55 11.28 -16.64
C VAL A 61 -10.67 12.13 -17.24
N ALA A 62 -10.50 13.45 -17.28
CA ALA A 62 -11.48 14.37 -17.86
C ALA A 62 -11.96 13.85 -19.24
N GLY A 63 -13.28 13.67 -19.39
CA GLY A 63 -13.91 13.15 -20.61
C GLY A 63 -14.06 11.61 -20.70
N ARG A 64 -13.65 10.84 -19.68
CA ARG A 64 -13.98 9.41 -19.55
C ARG A 64 -14.63 9.14 -18.19
N PRO A 65 -15.77 8.41 -18.13
CA PRO A 65 -16.33 7.98 -16.85
C PRO A 65 -15.28 7.16 -16.08
N ARG A 66 -15.39 7.10 -14.73
CA ARG A 66 -14.56 6.22 -13.88
C ARG A 66 -14.47 4.89 -14.60
N SER A 67 -13.29 4.53 -15.08
CA SER A 67 -13.23 3.34 -15.90
C SER A 67 -13.65 2.18 -15.02
N ALA A 68 -14.64 1.40 -15.49
CA ALA A 68 -14.93 0.09 -14.94
C ALA A 68 -13.67 -0.81 -14.92
N ASP A 69 -12.58 -0.38 -15.58
CA ASP A 69 -11.24 -0.96 -15.57
C ASP A 69 -10.48 -0.86 -14.26
N ASN A 70 -10.94 -0.13 -13.23
CA ASN A 70 -10.28 -0.20 -11.93
C ASN A 70 -10.24 -1.67 -11.44
N THR A 71 -11.29 -2.42 -11.71
CA THR A 71 -11.40 -3.88 -11.48
C THR A 71 -10.38 -4.73 -12.26
N ALA A 72 -9.84 -4.21 -13.38
CA ALA A 72 -8.93 -4.95 -14.27
C ALA A 72 -7.45 -4.69 -13.97
N LEU A 73 -7.12 -3.74 -13.09
CA LEU A 73 -5.75 -3.51 -12.63
C LEU A 73 -5.47 -4.36 -11.40
N GLY A 74 -4.38 -5.12 -11.48
CA GLY A 74 -3.81 -5.86 -10.35
C GLY A 74 -2.31 -5.65 -10.30
N GLY A 75 -1.72 -5.84 -9.13
CA GLY A 75 -0.27 -5.71 -8.97
C GLY A 75 0.33 -6.83 -8.13
N LEU A 76 1.65 -6.93 -8.22
CA LEU A 76 2.45 -7.88 -7.47
C LEU A 76 3.81 -7.24 -7.18
N SER A 77 4.02 -6.88 -5.92
CA SER A 77 5.27 -6.28 -5.43
C SER A 77 6.37 -7.30 -5.19
N THR A 78 7.60 -6.89 -5.46
CA THR A 78 8.85 -7.62 -5.21
C THR A 78 9.89 -6.68 -4.58
N GLU A 79 11.03 -7.22 -4.18
CA GLU A 79 12.16 -6.48 -3.65
C GLU A 79 12.91 -5.62 -4.70
N ARG A 80 12.46 -5.62 -5.96
CA ARG A 80 13.09 -4.85 -7.06
C ARG A 80 12.13 -3.90 -7.75
N GLY A 81 10.86 -3.89 -7.37
CA GLY A 81 9.81 -3.26 -8.14
C GLY A 81 8.50 -4.02 -8.08
N PHE A 82 7.56 -3.68 -8.94
CA PHE A 82 6.27 -4.37 -8.97
C PHE A 82 5.83 -4.68 -10.40
N TYR A 83 5.12 -5.78 -10.54
CA TYR A 83 4.35 -6.08 -11.75
C TYR A 83 3.03 -5.35 -11.67
N LEU A 84 2.61 -4.78 -12.80
CA LEU A 84 1.28 -4.24 -13.00
C LEU A 84 0.60 -4.98 -14.16
N TYR A 85 -0.52 -5.60 -13.84
CA TYR A 85 -1.39 -6.32 -14.76
C TYR A 85 -2.56 -5.44 -15.18
N GLY A 86 -2.96 -5.56 -16.45
CA GLY A 86 -4.10 -4.85 -17.02
C GLY A 86 -3.74 -3.97 -18.20
N ASN A 87 -4.77 -3.38 -18.84
CA ASN A 87 -4.60 -2.62 -20.07
C ASN A 87 -4.15 -1.17 -19.78
N VAL A 88 -2.84 -0.98 -19.69
CA VAL A 88 -2.21 0.33 -19.50
C VAL A 88 -1.10 0.55 -20.53
N THR A 89 -0.99 1.76 -21.05
CA THR A 89 0.12 2.14 -21.93
C THR A 89 1.34 2.50 -21.07
N HIS A 90 2.55 2.23 -21.57
CA HIS A 90 3.81 2.59 -20.90
C HIS A 90 3.79 4.06 -20.43
N ALA A 91 3.45 5.00 -21.32
CA ALA A 91 3.45 6.42 -21.00
C ALA A 91 2.41 6.79 -19.92
N ARG A 92 1.27 6.10 -19.86
CA ARG A 92 0.27 6.31 -18.80
C ARG A 92 0.77 5.75 -17.47
N LEU A 93 1.41 4.59 -17.48
CA LEU A 93 1.99 3.97 -16.30
C LEU A 93 3.11 4.82 -15.71
N GLU A 94 4.05 5.26 -16.55
CA GLU A 94 5.16 6.14 -16.12
C GLU A 94 4.66 7.42 -15.46
N ARG A 95 3.67 8.09 -16.08
CA ARG A 95 3.03 9.28 -15.48
C ARG A 95 2.37 8.96 -14.14
N ALA A 96 1.72 7.81 -14.02
CA ALA A 96 1.05 7.40 -12.79
C ALA A 96 2.03 7.11 -11.66
N VAL A 97 3.14 6.41 -11.93
CA VAL A 97 4.20 6.15 -10.94
C VAL A 97 4.81 7.47 -10.47
N CYS A 98 5.15 8.36 -11.39
CA CYS A 98 5.70 9.68 -11.06
C CYS A 98 4.71 10.54 -10.26
N ALA A 99 3.42 10.47 -10.58
CA ALA A 99 2.39 11.17 -9.81
C ALA A 99 2.23 10.56 -8.41
N ALA A 100 2.19 9.23 -8.28
CA ALA A 100 2.12 8.54 -7.00
C ALA A 100 3.28 8.91 -6.08
N LEU A 101 4.53 8.90 -6.59
CA LEU A 101 5.70 9.37 -5.84
C LEU A 101 5.53 10.82 -5.37
N ARG A 102 5.11 11.73 -6.26
CA ARG A 102 4.88 13.14 -5.88
C ARG A 102 3.82 13.29 -4.78
N ARG A 103 2.74 12.51 -4.85
CA ARG A 103 1.64 12.54 -3.87
C ARG A 103 2.08 12.04 -2.49
N PHE A 104 2.97 11.04 -2.45
CA PHE A 104 3.61 10.64 -1.18
C PHE A 104 4.47 11.76 -0.59
N TYR A 105 5.22 12.49 -1.42
CA TYR A 105 5.99 13.66 -0.97
C TYR A 105 5.12 14.83 -0.51
N SER A 106 3.89 14.95 -1.01
CA SER A 106 2.92 15.95 -0.54
C SER A 106 2.08 15.48 0.65
N GLY A 107 2.35 14.30 1.22
CA GLY A 107 1.70 13.82 2.45
C GLY A 107 0.44 12.97 2.23
N GLU A 108 0.12 12.56 1.00
CA GLU A 108 -1.04 11.68 0.72
C GLU A 108 -0.73 10.21 1.05
N TRP A 109 -0.37 9.93 2.29
CA TRP A 109 0.12 8.61 2.71
C TRP A 109 -0.96 7.52 2.73
N ASP A 110 -2.24 7.89 2.78
CA ASP A 110 -3.36 6.94 2.71
C ASP A 110 -3.41 6.18 1.37
N LEU A 111 -2.71 6.68 0.34
CA LEU A 111 -2.51 5.96 -0.93
C LEU A 111 -1.72 4.65 -0.76
N ALA A 112 -1.01 4.47 0.36
CA ALA A 112 -0.31 3.23 0.67
C ALA A 112 -1.25 2.07 1.05
N VAL A 113 -2.55 2.32 1.26
CA VAL A 113 -3.54 1.29 1.60
C VAL A 113 -4.54 1.16 0.44
N HIS A 114 -4.84 -0.07 0.05
CA HIS A 114 -5.78 -0.34 -1.04
C HIS A 114 -6.81 -1.40 -0.65
N PRO A 115 -8.12 -1.20 -0.92
CA PRO A 115 -9.18 -2.11 -0.48
C PRO A 115 -9.11 -3.50 -1.14
N ARG A 116 -8.44 -3.62 -2.29
CA ARG A 116 -8.29 -4.89 -3.04
C ARG A 116 -6.89 -5.48 -2.93
N CYS A 117 -6.13 -5.14 -1.90
CA CYS A 117 -4.83 -5.74 -1.63
C CYS A 117 -4.98 -7.23 -1.25
N GLY A 118 -4.04 -8.07 -1.69
CA GLY A 118 -3.99 -9.49 -1.30
C GLY A 118 -3.87 -9.71 0.22
N THR A 119 -3.29 -8.75 0.95
CA THR A 119 -3.28 -8.73 2.43
C THR A 119 -4.70 -8.78 3.02
N ASN A 120 -5.66 -8.10 2.36
CA ASN A 120 -7.12 -8.32 2.40
C ASN A 120 -7.50 -9.76 2.69
N LEU A 121 -7.27 -10.57 1.66
CA LEU A 121 -7.68 -11.95 1.60
C LEU A 121 -6.92 -12.81 2.63
N ALA A 122 -5.62 -12.57 2.81
CA ALA A 122 -4.80 -13.29 3.77
C ALA A 122 -5.30 -13.09 5.21
N VAL A 123 -5.63 -11.85 5.59
CA VAL A 123 -6.18 -11.53 6.92
C VAL A 123 -7.55 -12.19 7.11
N THR A 124 -8.44 -12.13 6.11
CA THR A 124 -9.73 -12.84 6.17
C THR A 124 -9.55 -14.34 6.39
N ALA A 125 -8.64 -14.97 5.63
CA ALA A 125 -8.40 -16.41 5.74
C ALA A 125 -7.84 -16.81 7.11
N LEU A 126 -6.89 -16.04 7.64
CA LEU A 126 -6.33 -16.26 8.98
C LEU A 126 -7.39 -16.10 10.07
N LEU A 127 -8.22 -15.06 10.00
CA LEU A 127 -9.31 -14.85 10.95
C LEU A 127 -10.35 -15.97 10.88
N ALA A 128 -10.78 -16.36 9.68
CA ALA A 128 -11.74 -17.43 9.49
C ALA A 128 -11.21 -18.77 10.02
N ALA A 129 -9.94 -19.08 9.74
CA ALA A 129 -9.29 -20.28 10.25
C ALA A 129 -9.16 -20.25 11.78
N GLY A 130 -8.67 -19.15 12.35
CA GLY A 130 -8.50 -19.01 13.80
C GLY A 130 -9.83 -19.07 14.56
N LEU A 131 -10.85 -18.34 14.11
CA LEU A 131 -12.18 -18.36 14.70
C LEU A 131 -12.85 -19.73 14.50
N GLY A 132 -12.66 -20.37 13.34
CA GLY A 132 -13.18 -21.70 13.07
C GLY A 132 -12.57 -22.77 13.99
N LEU A 133 -11.25 -22.73 14.19
CA LEU A 133 -10.56 -23.59 15.15
C LEU A 133 -11.01 -23.33 16.58
N GLY A 134 -11.22 -22.06 16.96
CA GLY A 134 -11.77 -21.68 18.26
C GLY A 134 -13.20 -22.22 18.46
N ALA A 135 -14.06 -22.04 17.47
CA ALA A 135 -15.42 -22.57 17.47
C ALA A 135 -15.41 -24.10 17.58
N HIS A 136 -14.52 -24.78 16.85
CA HIS A 136 -14.35 -26.22 16.93
C HIS A 136 -13.93 -26.71 18.33
N ALA A 137 -13.04 -25.96 18.99
CA ALA A 137 -12.56 -26.30 20.33
C ALA A 137 -13.60 -26.08 21.43
N ILE A 138 -14.47 -25.08 21.29
CA ILE A 138 -15.42 -24.66 22.32
C ILE A 138 -16.80 -25.34 22.15
N LEU A 139 -17.27 -25.53 20.92
CA LEU A 139 -18.60 -26.06 20.66
C LEU A 139 -18.66 -27.60 20.75
N PRO A 140 -19.85 -28.17 21.04
CA PRO A 140 -20.05 -29.61 20.94
C PRO A 140 -19.63 -30.16 19.56
N ARG A 141 -19.08 -31.38 19.53
CA ARG A 141 -18.58 -32.02 18.30
C ARG A 141 -19.67 -32.60 17.39
N GLY A 142 -20.92 -32.14 17.55
CA GLY A 142 -22.03 -32.53 16.69
C GLY A 142 -21.93 -31.83 15.32
N PRO A 143 -22.37 -32.48 14.23
CA PRO A 143 -22.17 -31.96 12.87
C PRO A 143 -22.91 -30.63 12.62
N LEU A 144 -24.07 -30.42 13.25
CA LEU A 144 -24.85 -29.19 13.09
C LEU A 144 -24.21 -28.02 13.84
N GLU A 145 -23.78 -28.23 15.08
CA GLU A 145 -23.11 -27.24 15.91
C GLU A 145 -21.81 -26.78 15.27
N GLN A 146 -21.06 -27.72 14.69
CA GLN A 146 -19.81 -27.43 13.98
C GLN A 146 -20.07 -26.66 12.68
N LEU A 147 -21.13 -27.00 11.93
CA LEU A 147 -21.51 -26.27 10.72
C LEU A 147 -21.90 -24.81 11.06
N PHE A 148 -22.74 -24.62 12.07
CA PHE A 148 -23.14 -23.28 12.53
C PHE A 148 -21.95 -22.50 13.10
N GLY A 149 -21.09 -23.16 13.88
CA GLY A 149 -19.87 -22.55 14.42
C GLY A 149 -18.92 -22.07 13.33
N LEU A 150 -18.70 -22.90 12.30
CA LEU A 150 -17.88 -22.53 11.15
C LEU A 150 -18.51 -21.39 10.34
N GLY A 151 -19.83 -21.44 10.12
CA GLY A 151 -20.56 -20.37 9.44
C GLY A 151 -20.47 -19.03 10.19
N ALA A 152 -20.68 -19.04 11.51
CA ALA A 152 -20.55 -17.86 12.35
C ALA A 152 -19.12 -17.32 12.36
N ALA A 153 -18.11 -18.20 12.44
CA ALA A 153 -16.70 -17.82 12.36
C ALA A 153 -16.36 -17.15 11.02
N ALA A 154 -16.84 -17.69 9.90
CA ALA A 154 -16.63 -17.11 8.58
C ALA A 154 -17.27 -15.73 8.43
N ILE A 155 -18.51 -15.56 8.91
CA ILE A 155 -19.20 -14.25 8.90
C ILE A 155 -18.45 -13.25 9.78
N ALA A 156 -18.07 -13.63 11.00
CA ALA A 156 -17.31 -12.78 11.90
C ALA A 156 -15.97 -12.35 11.28
N ALA A 157 -15.24 -13.29 10.66
CA ALA A 157 -14.01 -12.99 9.94
C ALA A 157 -14.23 -12.00 8.79
N ALA A 158 -15.27 -12.19 7.98
CA ALA A 158 -15.58 -11.30 6.85
C ALA A 158 -15.93 -9.87 7.31
N GLN A 159 -16.55 -9.71 8.47
CA GLN A 159 -16.88 -8.41 9.05
C GLN A 159 -15.66 -7.70 9.65
N LEU A 160 -14.75 -8.44 10.29
CA LEU A 160 -13.56 -7.87 10.95
C LEU A 160 -12.40 -7.61 9.99
N ALA A 161 -12.29 -8.41 8.92
CA ALA A 161 -11.15 -8.38 8.01
C ALA A 161 -10.91 -7.06 7.27
N PRO A 162 -11.92 -6.27 6.84
CA PRO A 162 -11.65 -5.02 6.15
C PRO A 162 -10.85 -4.01 6.99
N GLU A 163 -11.22 -3.84 8.27
CA GLU A 163 -10.53 -2.93 9.17
C GLU A 163 -9.16 -3.47 9.59
N LEU A 164 -9.11 -4.74 9.99
CA LEU A 164 -7.85 -5.38 10.38
C LEU A 164 -6.87 -5.48 9.21
N GLY A 165 -7.37 -5.77 8.01
CA GLY A 165 -6.58 -5.80 6.78
C GLY A 165 -5.97 -4.44 6.45
N SER A 166 -6.73 -3.36 6.60
CA SER A 166 -6.22 -1.99 6.44
C SER A 166 -5.11 -1.67 7.44
N LEU A 167 -5.25 -2.09 8.71
CA LEU A 167 -4.22 -1.92 9.73
C LEU A 167 -2.97 -2.74 9.41
N VAL A 168 -3.12 -4.01 9.03
CA VAL A 168 -2.01 -4.87 8.63
C VAL A 168 -1.30 -4.29 7.40
N GLN A 169 -2.05 -3.74 6.44
CA GLN A 169 -1.45 -3.04 5.32
C GLN A 169 -0.60 -1.87 5.79
N ARG A 170 -1.21 -0.94 6.52
CA ARG A 170 -0.57 0.31 6.97
C ARG A 170 0.67 0.08 7.83
N TYR A 171 0.65 -0.92 8.71
CA TYR A 171 1.70 -1.10 9.72
C TYR A 171 2.68 -2.22 9.41
N LEU A 172 2.28 -3.24 8.65
CA LEU A 172 3.11 -4.40 8.39
C LEU A 172 3.53 -4.51 6.93
N THR A 173 2.60 -4.39 5.98
CA THR A 173 2.91 -4.73 4.58
C THR A 173 3.28 -3.54 3.71
N THR A 174 3.06 -2.30 4.17
CA THR A 174 3.42 -1.09 3.43
C THR A 174 4.24 -0.10 4.27
N ALA A 175 4.96 0.79 3.58
CA ALA A 175 5.73 1.90 4.15
C ALA A 175 5.80 3.04 3.12
N VAL A 176 5.85 4.30 3.57
CA VAL A 176 5.90 5.45 2.64
C VAL A 176 7.20 5.41 1.83
N PRO A 177 7.16 5.48 0.48
CA PRO A 177 8.33 5.23 -0.37
C PRO A 177 9.27 6.44 -0.47
N PHE A 178 9.83 6.88 0.65
CA PHE A 178 10.76 8.03 0.66
C PHE A 178 12.11 7.73 0.04
N ASP A 179 12.51 6.46 -0.01
CA ASP A 179 13.80 6.00 -0.48
C ASP A 179 13.75 5.43 -1.89
N LEU A 180 12.59 5.39 -2.56
CA LEU A 180 12.49 4.78 -3.88
C LEU A 180 12.55 5.81 -5.01
N GLU A 181 13.12 5.43 -6.13
CA GLU A 181 12.96 6.13 -7.40
C GLU A 181 12.72 5.16 -8.56
N LEU A 182 12.02 5.68 -9.57
CA LEU A 182 11.77 4.94 -10.79
C LEU A 182 13.07 4.76 -11.56
N ASP A 183 13.41 3.51 -11.87
CA ASP A 183 14.59 3.19 -12.66
C ASP A 183 14.22 2.86 -14.11
N ALA A 184 13.29 1.92 -14.32
CA ALA A 184 12.85 1.54 -15.65
C ALA A 184 11.46 0.91 -15.64
N ILE A 185 10.79 0.93 -16.80
CA ILE A 185 9.53 0.22 -17.04
C ILE A 185 9.67 -0.58 -18.31
N TRP A 186 9.29 -1.86 -18.29
CA TRP A 186 9.24 -2.68 -19.50
C TRP A 186 8.05 -3.63 -19.50
N LYS A 187 7.65 -4.05 -20.70
CA LYS A 187 6.61 -5.06 -20.87
C LYS A 187 7.19 -6.44 -20.55
N THR A 188 6.42 -7.24 -19.85
CA THR A 188 6.76 -8.60 -19.48
C THR A 188 5.50 -9.47 -19.48
N SER A 189 5.64 -10.75 -19.18
CA SER A 189 4.52 -11.63 -18.92
C SER A 189 4.84 -12.57 -17.77
N ASP A 190 3.82 -12.95 -17.00
CA ASP A 190 3.97 -13.97 -15.96
C ASP A 190 4.15 -15.39 -16.55
N PHE A 191 4.31 -16.39 -15.68
CA PHE A 191 4.39 -17.81 -16.08
C PHE A 191 3.14 -18.28 -16.86
N GLY A 192 1.98 -17.66 -16.63
CA GLY A 192 0.73 -17.89 -17.36
C GLY A 192 0.61 -17.11 -18.68
N LYS A 193 1.69 -16.44 -19.13
CA LYS A 193 1.73 -15.57 -20.32
C LYS A 193 0.76 -14.37 -20.25
N ARG A 194 0.31 -14.00 -19.05
CA ARG A 194 -0.53 -12.81 -18.88
C ARG A 194 0.34 -11.56 -19.08
N PRO A 195 -0.06 -10.63 -19.95
CA PRO A 195 0.72 -9.43 -20.21
C PRO A 195 0.76 -8.53 -18.96
N ALA A 196 1.96 -8.04 -18.65
CA ALA A 196 2.20 -7.14 -17.53
C ALA A 196 3.23 -6.07 -17.92
N HIS A 197 3.32 -5.04 -17.09
CA HIS A 197 4.48 -4.16 -17.07
C HIS A 197 5.24 -4.42 -15.78
N PHE A 198 6.56 -4.54 -15.85
CA PHE A 198 7.39 -4.50 -14.65
C PHE A 198 7.90 -3.07 -14.47
N VAL A 199 7.65 -2.51 -13.29
CA VAL A 199 8.14 -1.21 -12.85
C VAL A 199 9.32 -1.47 -11.93
N ARG A 200 10.55 -1.31 -12.44
CA ARG A 200 11.77 -1.45 -11.64
C ARG A 200 12.02 -0.18 -10.84
N LEU A 201 12.31 -0.39 -9.57
CA LEU A 201 12.60 0.64 -8.60
C LEU A 201 14.01 0.45 -8.09
N ARG A 202 14.68 1.56 -7.77
CA ARG A 202 15.98 1.53 -7.09
C ARG A 202 15.90 2.34 -5.80
N TRP A 203 16.70 1.92 -4.83
CA TRP A 203 16.91 2.69 -3.60
C TRP A 203 17.70 3.95 -3.94
N ARG A 204 17.31 5.09 -3.37
CA ARG A 204 18.04 6.35 -3.46
C ARG A 204 19.15 6.31 -2.43
N ASP A 205 20.39 6.44 -2.90
CA ASP A 205 21.52 6.65 -2.01
C ASP A 205 21.32 7.95 -1.21
N ALA A 206 21.72 7.93 0.07
CA ALA A 206 21.58 9.06 1.00
C ALA A 206 22.19 10.37 0.46
N GLU A 207 23.23 10.27 -0.38
CA GLU A 207 23.91 11.39 -1.03
C GLU A 207 23.01 12.16 -2.02
N THR A 208 22.06 11.46 -2.65
CA THR A 208 21.09 12.03 -3.59
C THR A 208 19.94 12.76 -2.87
N LYS A 209 19.59 12.32 -1.66
CA LYS A 209 18.62 12.99 -0.77
C LYS A 209 19.13 14.35 -0.28
N PHE A 210 20.42 14.47 0.00
CA PHE A 210 21.05 15.72 0.46
C PHE A 210 21.11 16.77 -0.66
N ARG A 211 21.59 16.39 -1.87
CA ARG A 211 21.67 17.32 -3.02
C ARG A 211 20.32 17.87 -3.48
N SER A 212 19.23 17.10 -3.36
CA SER A 212 17.88 17.57 -3.73
C SER A 212 17.30 18.54 -2.69
N SER A 213 17.52 18.27 -1.40
CA SER A 213 17.12 19.16 -0.29
C SER A 213 17.87 20.50 -0.33
N ASP A 214 19.17 20.48 -0.64
CA ASP A 214 19.98 21.70 -0.80
C ASP A 214 19.57 22.52 -2.02
N ARG A 215 19.22 21.87 -3.13
CA ARG A 215 18.70 22.55 -4.33
C ARG A 215 17.34 23.21 -4.07
N LEU A 216 16.44 22.55 -3.33
CA LEU A 216 15.17 23.16 -2.93
C LEU A 216 15.40 24.37 -2.02
N ARG A 217 16.25 24.25 -0.99
CA ARG A 217 16.59 25.39 -0.10
C ARG A 217 17.26 26.55 -0.85
N ALA A 218 18.15 26.26 -1.81
CA ALA A 218 18.81 27.27 -2.64
C ALA A 218 17.88 27.92 -3.69
N ALA A 219 16.76 27.28 -4.04
CA ALA A 219 15.72 27.84 -4.89
C ALA A 219 14.76 28.73 -4.09
N THR A 220 14.36 28.30 -2.88
CA THR A 220 13.48 29.10 -2.01
C THR A 220 14.20 30.29 -1.38
N GLY A 221 15.49 30.16 -1.06
CA GLY A 221 16.33 31.26 -0.53
C GLY A 221 16.64 32.37 -1.54
N ARG A 222 16.42 32.14 -2.84
CA ARG A 222 16.61 33.15 -3.89
C ARG A 222 15.36 34.00 -4.17
N GLN A 223 14.19 33.61 -3.65
CA GLN A 223 12.94 34.38 -3.79
C GLN A 223 12.63 35.28 -2.60
N ALA A 224 13.37 35.19 -1.50
CA ALA A 224 13.19 36.02 -0.30
C ALA A 224 14.15 37.22 -0.22
N GLY A 225 14.85 37.53 -1.32
CA GLY A 225 15.84 38.60 -1.39
C GLY A 225 15.60 39.51 -2.59
N ILE A 226 14.43 40.15 -2.66
CA ILE A 226 14.18 41.42 -3.37
C ILE A 226 13.17 42.20 -2.53
#